data_AF-A0A841NL29-F1
#
_entry.id   AF-A0A841NL29-F1
#
_cell.length_a   1.000
_cell.length_b   1.000
_cell.length_c   1.000
_cell.angle_alpha   90.00
_cell.angle_beta   90.00
_cell.angle_gamma   90.00
#
_symmetry.space_group_name_H-M   'P 1'
#
loop_
_entity.id
_entity.type
_entity.pdbx_description
1 polymer ?
#
loop_
_entity_poly.entity_id
_entity_poly.type
_entity_poly.pdbx_seq_one_letter_code
_entity_poly.pdbx_strand_id
1 'polypeptide(L)' 'MKSKDNSTSNLLGKVLSQKVVTPIQENKNGIIKPIEKTFLLSLPETKLQQLKQMALDQKTTVRNLINSAIDEKYFK' A
#
# COMPACT_ATOMS: atom_id res chain seq x y z
N MET A 1 5.95 -36.61 -39.66
CA MET A 1 5.00 -35.54 -39.34
C MET A 1 4.60 -35.64 -37.87
N LYS A 2 4.93 -34.65 -37.04
CA LYS A 2 4.11 -34.17 -35.92
C LYS A 2 4.75 -32.89 -35.37
N SER A 3 4.06 -31.80 -35.65
CA SER A 3 4.21 -30.44 -35.10
C SER A 3 4.43 -30.51 -33.59
N LYS A 4 5.47 -29.85 -33.07
CA LYS A 4 5.69 -29.68 -31.64
C LYS A 4 5.47 -28.20 -31.32
N ASP A 5 4.58 -27.98 -30.37
CA ASP A 5 3.86 -26.73 -30.11
C ASP A 5 4.76 -25.53 -29.81
N ASN A 6 4.65 -24.48 -30.62
CA ASN A 6 5.37 -23.20 -30.50
C ASN A 6 4.62 -22.17 -29.61
N SER A 7 3.85 -22.64 -28.63
CA SER A 7 2.92 -21.77 -27.87
C SER A 7 3.53 -21.16 -26.61
N THR A 8 4.67 -21.65 -26.13
CA THR A 8 5.33 -21.17 -24.90
C THR A 8 6.37 -20.07 -25.14
N SER A 9 7.02 -20.05 -26.30
CA SER A 9 8.04 -19.05 -26.66
C SER A 9 7.45 -17.64 -26.80
N ASN A 10 6.20 -17.52 -27.26
CA ASN A 10 5.51 -16.24 -27.44
C ASN A 10 5.03 -15.59 -26.13
N LEU A 11 4.92 -16.36 -25.04
CA LEU A 11 4.54 -15.81 -23.72
C LEU A 11 5.76 -15.25 -22.98
N LEU A 12 6.91 -15.91 -23.10
CA LEU A 12 8.16 -15.47 -22.46
C LEU A 12 8.72 -14.18 -23.07
N GLY A 13 8.57 -13.97 -24.38
CA GLY A 13 9.02 -12.76 -25.05
C GLY A 13 8.28 -11.48 -24.61
N LYS A 14 7.01 -11.59 -24.21
CA LYS A 14 6.22 -10.45 -23.72
C LYS A 14 6.55 -10.07 -22.27
N VAL A 15 6.92 -11.04 -21.44
CA VAL A 15 7.29 -10.80 -20.02
C VAL A 15 8.68 -10.16 -19.91
N LEU A 16 9.61 -10.51 -20.79
CA LEU A 16 10.98 -9.98 -20.76
C LEU A 16 11.13 -8.56 -21.35
N SER A 17 10.18 -8.13 -22.18
CA SER A 17 10.23 -6.83 -22.89
C SER A 17 9.59 -5.68 -22.09
N GLN A 18 8.76 -5.98 -21.10
CA GLN A 18 8.30 -4.98 -20.14
C GLN A 18 9.25 -4.97 -18.95
N LYS A 19 10.24 -4.07 -19.00
CA LYS A 19 10.99 -3.67 -17.80
C LYS A 19 10.03 -2.89 -16.89
N VAL A 20 9.10 -3.61 -16.27
CA VAL A 20 8.22 -3.06 -15.24
C VAL A 20 9.12 -2.69 -14.09
N VAL A 21 9.36 -1.39 -13.92
CA VAL A 21 10.03 -0.86 -12.74
C VAL A 21 9.05 -1.00 -11.58
N THR A 22 8.98 -2.20 -11.01
CA THR A 22 8.30 -2.41 -9.74
C THR A 22 9.11 -1.68 -8.67
N PRO A 23 8.47 -0.93 -7.75
CA PRO A 23 9.17 -0.35 -6.61
C PRO A 23 9.99 -1.44 -5.93
N ILE A 24 11.28 -1.20 -5.71
CA ILE A 24 12.18 -2.16 -5.08
C ILE A 24 11.61 -2.50 -3.70
N GLN A 25 11.07 -3.72 -3.57
CA GLN A 25 10.54 -4.24 -2.33
C GLN A 25 11.71 -4.82 -1.54
N GLU A 26 12.12 -4.17 -0.45
CA GLU A 26 13.15 -4.70 0.44
C GLU A 26 12.61 -5.95 1.15
N ASN A 27 13.13 -7.10 0.72
CA ASN A 27 12.70 -8.41 1.17
C ASN A 27 13.43 -8.80 2.46
N LYS A 28 12.75 -8.63 3.60
CA LYS A 28 13.14 -9.24 4.89
C LYS A 28 11.89 -9.87 5.52
N ASN A 29 11.73 -11.18 5.30
CA ASN A 29 10.81 -12.08 6.03
C ASN A 29 9.34 -12.14 5.58
N GLY A 30 9.05 -12.10 4.27
CA GLY A 30 7.77 -12.61 3.72
C GLY A 30 6.49 -11.86 4.08
N ILE A 31 6.56 -10.79 4.87
CA ILE A 31 5.46 -9.85 5.13
C ILE A 31 5.86 -8.52 4.49
N ILE A 32 5.35 -8.26 3.29
CA ILE A 32 5.52 -6.97 2.63
C ILE A 32 4.65 -5.97 3.40
N LYS A 33 5.26 -5.23 4.32
CA LYS A 33 4.58 -4.07 4.92
C LYS A 33 4.47 -2.98 3.85
N PRO A 34 3.32 -2.30 3.72
CA PRO A 34 3.21 -1.13 2.87
C PRO A 34 4.30 -0.13 3.20
N ILE A 35 4.87 0.50 2.17
CA ILE A 35 5.87 1.54 2.36
C ILE A 35 5.15 2.78 2.91
N GLU A 36 5.27 3.01 4.21
CA GLU A 36 4.74 4.20 4.86
C GLU A 36 5.77 5.34 4.81
N LYS A 37 5.34 6.53 4.40
CA LYS A 37 6.15 7.74 4.49
C LYS A 37 5.56 8.67 5.55
N THR A 38 6.38 9.10 6.50
CA THR A 38 5.99 10.11 7.49
C THR A 38 6.06 11.51 6.90
N PHE A 39 5.09 12.34 7.26
CA PHE A 39 5.07 13.76 6.93
C PHE A 39 4.39 14.53 8.06
N LEU A 40 4.62 15.86 8.10
CA LEU A 40 3.98 16.74 9.08
C LEU A 40 2.63 17.22 8.52
N LEU A 41 1.57 17.03 9.31
CA LEU A 41 0.22 17.51 9.00
C LEU A 41 -0.21 18.51 10.07
N SER A 42 -0.59 19.72 9.65
CA SER A 42 -1.13 20.73 10.55
C SER A 42 -2.63 20.55 10.73
N LEU A 43 -3.10 20.58 11.98
CA LEU A 43 -4.50 20.47 12.36
C LEU A 43 -4.83 21.56 13.40
N PRO A 44 -6.08 22.06 13.44
CA PRO A 44 -6.52 22.90 14.56
C PRO A 44 -6.35 22.15 15.89
N GLU A 45 -5.85 22.86 16.91
CA GLU A 45 -5.53 22.26 18.21
C GLU A 45 -6.75 21.57 18.84
N THR A 46 -7.92 22.22 18.78
CA THR A 46 -9.18 21.68 19.30
C THR A 46 -9.55 20.35 18.66
N LYS A 47 -9.34 20.21 17.35
CA LYS A 47 -9.58 18.96 16.62
C LYS A 47 -8.58 17.88 17.02
N LEU A 48 -7.31 18.24 17.23
CA LEU A 48 -6.29 17.30 17.67
C LEU A 48 -6.60 16.77 19.07
N GLN A 49 -7.06 17.62 19.99
CA GLN A 49 -7.47 17.20 21.33
C GLN A 49 -8.65 16.22 21.28
N GLN A 50 -9.68 16.53 20.47
CA GLN A 50 -10.83 15.63 20.28
C GLN A 50 -10.42 14.28 19.67
N LEU A 51 -9.54 14.28 18.67
CA LEU A 51 -9.02 13.04 18.07
C LEU A 51 -8.23 12.19 19.08
N LYS A 52 -7.46 12.83 19.97
CA LYS A 52 -6.74 12.12 21.04
C LYS A 52 -7.72 11.46 22.01
N GLN A 53 -8.76 12.16 22.44
CA GLN A 53 -9.77 11.59 23.31
C GLN A 53 -10.48 10.41 22.65
N MET A 54 -10.91 10.58 21.40
CA MET A 54 -11.56 9.53 20.63
C MET A 54 -10.66 8.29 20.45
N ALA A 55 -9.35 8.50 20.23
CA ALA A 55 -8.39 7.40 20.12
C ALA A 55 -8.29 6.60 21.42
N LEU A 56 -8.32 7.27 22.58
CA LEU A 56 -8.34 6.60 23.89
C LEU A 56 -9.63 5.80 24.09
N ASP A 57 -10.78 6.41 23.80
CA ASP A 57 -12.10 5.78 23.99
C ASP A 57 -12.23 4.51 23.12
N GLN A 58 -11.72 4.55 21.88
CA GLN A 58 -11.76 3.44 20.93
C GLN A 58 -10.56 2.48 21.05
N LYS A 59 -9.66 2.68 22.02
CA LYS A 59 -8.43 1.88 22.21
C LYS A 59 -7.58 1.76 20.93
N THR A 60 -7.46 2.87 20.20
CA THR A 60 -6.72 2.96 18.93
C THR A 60 -5.73 4.13 18.96
N THR A 61 -5.17 4.52 17.82
CA THR A 61 -4.25 5.66 17.69
C THR A 61 -4.84 6.74 16.79
N VAL A 62 -4.41 8.00 17.00
CA VAL A 62 -4.78 9.11 16.12
C VAL A 62 -4.40 8.83 14.66
N ARG A 63 -3.26 8.15 14.43
CA ARG A 63 -2.85 7.71 13.09
C ARG A 63 -3.90 6.79 12.46
N ASN A 64 -4.35 5.77 13.19
CA ASN A 64 -5.33 4.82 12.67
C ASN A 64 -6.67 5.50 12.39
N LEU A 65 -7.11 6.43 13.24
CA LEU A 65 -8.33 7.21 12.99
C LEU A 65 -8.24 8.01 11.70
N ILE A 66 -7.13 8.73 11.50
CA ILE A 66 -6.91 9.55 10.30
C ILE A 66 -6.84 8.67 9.05
N ASN A 67 -6.05 7.59 9.07
CA ASN A 67 -5.92 6.69 7.93
C ASN A 67 -7.24 6.00 7.59
N SER A 68 -7.98 5.52 8.60
CA SER A 68 -9.29 4.88 8.36
C SER A 68 -10.30 5.86 7.75
N ALA A 69 -10.31 7.11 8.19
CA ALA A 69 -11.18 8.15 7.63
C ALA A 69 -10.78 8.53 6.20
N ILE A 70 -9.47 8.58 5.90
CA ILE A 70 -8.95 8.79 4.54
C ILE A 70 -9.37 7.63 3.65
N ASP A 71 -9.17 6.38 4.09
CA ASP A 71 -9.51 5.18 3.34
C ASP A 71 -11.01 5.14 3.04
N GLU A 72 -11.86 5.41 4.04
CA GLU A 72 -13.31 5.47 3.86
C GLU A 72 -13.76 6.55 2.88
N LYS A 73 -13.08 7.71 2.86
CA LYS A 73 -13.47 8.86 2.05
C LYS A 73 -12.97 8.78 0.60
N TYR A 74 -11.79 8.22 0.39
CA TYR A 74 -11.04 8.36 -0.86
C TYR A 74 -10.62 7.04 -1.52
N PHE A 75 -10.66 5.92 -0.78
CA PHE A 75 -10.13 4.63 -1.27
C PHE A 75 -11.10 3.45 -1.13
N LYS A 76 -12.33 3.67 -0.62
CA LYS A 76 -13.44 2.72 -0.65
C LYS A 76 -14.41 2.99 -1.79
#